data_AF-A0A9R0V2H7-F1
#
_entry.id   AF-A0A9R0V2H7-F1
#
_cell.length_a   1.000
_cell.length_b   1.000
_cell.length_c   1.000
_cell.angle_alpha   90.00
_cell.angle_beta   90.00
_cell.angle_gamma   90.00
#
_symmetry.space_group_name_H-M   'P 1'
#
loop_
_entity.id
_entity.type
_entity.pdbx_description
1 polymer ?
#
loop_
_entity_poly.entity_id
_entity_poly.type
_entity_poly.pdbx_seq_one_letter_code
_entity_poly.pdbx_strand_id
1 'polypeptide(L)'
;MATAMALLRLAVLAGAVALLLPAVAEARILLSLDDFGAVGDGIADDTQALVDAWTAACASTNGHVVIHVPAGRSYQIWPVTLAGPCRDEIMIFVSGNIIAPDSPEDWERRDGGKWLHFFQVQDLTVSGGGVIDGRGQEWWAQACKGRHRNDKV
;
A
#
# COMPACT_ATOMS: atom_id res chain seq x y z
N MET A 1 -48.26 39.80 25.05
CA MET A 1 -46.89 40.09 25.51
C MET A 1 -46.33 38.76 26.04
N ALA A 2 -45.74 37.89 25.23
CA ALA A 2 -44.55 38.07 24.39
C ALA A 2 -43.33 38.46 25.23
N THR A 3 -42.48 37.47 25.52
CA THR A 3 -41.01 37.49 25.73
C THR A 3 -40.63 36.16 26.40
N ALA A 4 -40.72 35.06 25.66
CA ALA A 4 -39.58 34.45 24.98
C ALA A 4 -39.02 33.26 25.78
N MET A 5 -39.79 32.15 25.73
CA MET A 5 -39.28 30.78 25.78
C MET A 5 -38.27 30.56 24.64
N ALA A 6 -37.12 31.22 24.70
CA ALA A 6 -36.14 31.21 23.61
C ALA A 6 -34.70 31.36 24.14
N LEU A 7 -34.33 30.67 25.23
CA LEU A 7 -32.93 30.57 25.63
C LEU A 7 -32.48 29.15 26.03
N LEU A 8 -33.31 28.13 25.82
CA LEU A 8 -32.93 26.73 26.07
C LEU A 8 -33.11 25.80 24.87
N ARG A 9 -32.95 26.30 23.64
CA ARG A 9 -33.08 25.48 22.41
C ARG A 9 -31.90 25.50 21.43
N LEU A 10 -30.74 26.05 21.78
CA LEU A 10 -29.60 26.10 20.84
C LEU A 10 -28.31 25.39 21.28
N ALA A 11 -28.25 24.79 22.47
CA ALA A 11 -27.05 24.04 22.92
C ALA A 11 -27.22 22.52 22.98
N VAL A 12 -28.36 21.96 22.56
CA VAL A 12 -28.56 20.48 22.56
C VAL A 12 -28.52 19.89 21.14
N LEU A 13 -28.74 20.70 20.10
CA LEU A 13 -28.79 20.20 18.71
C LEU A 13 -27.40 19.94 18.10
N ALA A 14 -26.32 20.53 18.64
CA ALA A 14 -24.96 20.22 18.19
C ALA A 14 -24.33 19.03 18.93
N GLY A 15 -24.75 18.77 20.18
CA GLY A 15 -24.21 17.67 20.99
C GLY A 15 -24.85 16.31 20.70
N ALA A 16 -26.15 16.28 20.37
CA ALA A 16 -26.88 15.03 20.14
C ALA A 16 -26.56 14.35 18.79
N VAL A 17 -26.10 15.10 17.79
CA VAL A 17 -25.80 14.55 16.44
C VAL A 17 -24.51 13.73 16.43
N ALA A 18 -23.51 14.07 17.25
CA ALA A 18 -22.27 13.31 17.37
C ALA A 18 -22.44 11.96 18.11
N LEU A 19 -23.54 11.79 18.85
CA LEU A 19 -23.86 10.56 19.60
C LEU A 19 -24.71 9.55 18.81
N LEU A 20 -25.14 9.88 17.58
CA LEU A 20 -26.03 9.05 16.77
C LEU A 20 -25.34 8.36 15.58
N LEU A 21 -24.05 8.56 15.39
CA LEU A 21 -23.27 7.75 14.46
C LEU A 21 -22.70 6.56 15.23
N PRO A 22 -23.20 5.33 15.04
CA PRO A 22 -22.38 4.18 15.37
C PRO A 22 -21.15 4.30 14.47
N ALA A 23 -20.01 4.69 15.04
CA ALA A 23 -18.74 4.30 14.47
C ALA A 23 -18.71 2.78 14.56
N VAL A 24 -19.20 2.12 13.52
CA VAL A 24 -19.00 0.68 13.35
C VAL A 24 -17.50 0.54 13.16
N ALA A 25 -16.79 0.33 14.27
CA ALA A 25 -15.38 0.01 14.24
C ALA A 25 -15.28 -1.39 13.63
N GLU A 26 -15.02 -1.42 12.34
CA GLU A 26 -14.79 -2.65 11.60
C GLU A 26 -13.49 -3.26 12.09
N ALA A 27 -13.54 -4.47 12.64
CA ALA A 27 -12.35 -5.17 13.10
C ALA A 27 -11.51 -5.54 11.87
N ARG A 28 -10.30 -5.00 11.78
CA ARG A 28 -9.36 -5.30 10.69
C ARG A 28 -8.25 -6.19 11.20
N ILE A 29 -7.85 -7.17 10.39
CA ILE A 29 -6.62 -7.93 10.64
C ILE A 29 -5.46 -7.08 10.15
N LEU A 30 -4.52 -6.77 11.04
CA LEU A 30 -3.28 -6.08 10.70
C LEU A 30 -2.15 -7.10 10.54
N LEU A 31 -1.55 -7.12 9.35
CA LEU A 31 -0.39 -7.94 9.01
C LEU A 31 0.78 -6.99 8.75
N SER A 32 1.58 -6.70 9.78
CA SER A 32 2.77 -5.86 9.62
C SER A 32 3.88 -6.65 8.95
N LEU A 33 4.61 -6.06 8.00
CA LEU A 33 5.77 -6.73 7.37
C LEU A 33 6.80 -7.22 8.41
N ASP A 34 6.92 -6.51 9.54
CA ASP A 34 7.81 -6.91 10.64
C ASP A 34 7.41 -8.27 11.25
N ASP A 35 6.11 -8.60 11.27
CA ASP A 35 5.60 -9.87 11.79
C ASP A 35 5.98 -11.06 10.86
N PHE A 36 6.34 -10.76 9.62
CA PHE A 36 6.80 -11.72 8.61
C PHE A 36 8.33 -11.71 8.44
N GLY A 37 9.06 -11.12 9.40
CA GLY A 37 10.51 -11.17 9.45
C GLY A 37 11.24 -10.17 8.56
N ALA A 38 10.54 -9.15 8.05
CA ALA A 38 11.17 -8.06 7.34
C ALA A 38 12.16 -7.29 8.24
N VAL A 39 13.30 -6.88 7.66
CA VAL A 39 14.33 -6.10 8.34
C VAL A 39 13.95 -4.62 8.34
N GLY A 40 13.53 -4.08 7.18
CA GLY A 40 13.06 -2.71 7.07
C GLY A 40 14.14 -1.63 7.21
N ASP A 41 15.40 -1.97 6.86
CA ASP A 41 16.56 -1.06 6.89
C ASP A 41 16.84 -0.35 5.56
N GLY A 42 16.09 -0.69 4.51
CA GLY A 42 16.23 -0.15 3.16
C GLY A 42 17.37 -0.75 2.35
N ILE A 43 17.93 -1.88 2.80
CA ILE A 43 19.06 -2.57 2.16
C ILE A 43 18.75 -4.08 2.02
N ALA A 44 18.21 -4.71 3.05
CA ALA A 44 17.87 -6.12 3.04
C ALA A 44 16.73 -6.41 2.05
N ASP A 45 16.80 -7.57 1.38
CA ASP A 45 15.70 -8.04 0.53
C ASP A 45 14.53 -8.51 1.39
N ASP A 46 13.52 -7.65 1.52
CA ASP A 46 12.31 -7.88 2.30
C ASP A 46 11.17 -8.48 1.46
N THR A 47 11.44 -8.91 0.22
CA THR A 47 10.41 -9.40 -0.72
C THR A 47 9.64 -10.59 -0.17
N GLN A 48 10.33 -11.53 0.49
CA GLN A 48 9.67 -12.72 1.02
C GLN A 48 8.67 -12.37 2.13
N ALA A 49 8.99 -11.40 3.00
CA ALA A 49 8.07 -10.96 4.04
C ALA A 49 6.78 -10.36 3.44
N LEU A 50 6.89 -9.61 2.34
CA LEU A 50 5.73 -9.11 1.61
C LEU A 50 4.92 -10.25 0.97
N VAL A 51 5.58 -11.25 0.39
CA VAL A 51 4.92 -12.44 -0.19
C VAL A 51 4.18 -13.25 0.88
N ASP A 52 4.77 -13.42 2.05
CA ASP A 52 4.15 -14.18 3.14
C ASP A 52 2.97 -13.42 3.74
N ALA A 53 3.09 -12.10 3.94
CA ALA A 53 1.99 -11.24 4.36
C ALA A 53 0.84 -11.24 3.35
N TRP A 54 1.16 -11.17 2.05
CA TRP A 54 0.18 -11.27 0.97
C TRP A 54 -0.54 -12.62 0.96
N THR A 55 0.21 -13.71 1.10
CA THR A 55 -0.33 -15.07 1.16
C THR A 55 -1.28 -15.24 2.34
N ALA A 56 -0.90 -14.74 3.51
CA ALA A 56 -1.75 -14.74 4.70
C ALA A 56 -3.02 -13.88 4.50
N ALA A 57 -2.89 -12.72 3.86
CA ALA A 57 -4.02 -11.85 3.56
C ALA A 57 -5.02 -12.53 2.62
N CYS A 58 -4.56 -13.12 1.50
CA CYS A 58 -5.43 -13.78 0.53
C CYS A 58 -6.12 -15.05 1.06
N ALA A 59 -5.52 -15.72 2.05
CA ALA A 59 -6.10 -16.88 2.71
C ALA A 59 -7.16 -16.54 3.77
N SER A 60 -7.20 -15.28 4.22
CA SER A 60 -8.13 -14.80 5.24
C SER A 60 -9.60 -14.89 4.79
N THR A 61 -10.50 -15.00 5.76
CA THR A 61 -11.96 -15.02 5.58
C THR A 61 -12.68 -13.95 6.39
N ASN A 62 -11.93 -12.99 6.95
CA ASN A 62 -12.44 -12.00 7.88
C ASN A 62 -12.75 -10.64 7.22
N GLY A 63 -12.95 -10.60 5.89
CA GLY A 63 -13.52 -9.45 5.17
C GLY A 63 -12.60 -8.25 4.96
N HIS A 64 -11.70 -7.94 5.90
CA HIS A 64 -10.91 -6.71 5.89
C HIS A 64 -9.50 -6.94 6.42
N VAL A 65 -8.56 -7.32 5.54
CA VAL A 65 -7.14 -7.48 5.90
C VAL A 65 -6.33 -6.28 5.46
N VAL A 66 -5.49 -5.77 6.37
CA VAL A 66 -4.55 -4.70 6.13
C VAL A 66 -3.13 -5.25 6.19
N ILE A 67 -2.43 -5.26 5.06
CA ILE A 67 -0.98 -5.41 5.04
C ILE A 67 -0.37 -4.06 5.35
N HIS A 68 0.37 -3.96 6.45
CA HIS A 68 0.89 -2.70 6.97
C HIS A 68 2.39 -2.57 6.71
N VAL A 69 2.78 -1.41 6.17
CA VAL A 69 4.17 -0.97 6.06
C VAL A 69 4.42 0.09 7.13
N PRO A 70 5.06 -0.25 8.27
CA PRO A 70 5.24 0.65 9.41
C PRO A 70 6.01 1.93 9.10
N ALA A 71 5.65 3.01 9.78
CA ALA A 71 6.38 4.29 9.71
C ALA A 71 7.81 4.15 10.27
N GLY A 72 8.75 4.93 9.71
CA GLY A 72 10.15 4.91 10.14
C GLY A 72 10.97 3.72 9.62
N ARG A 73 10.36 2.85 8.80
CA ARG A 73 10.99 1.70 8.17
C ARG A 73 11.06 1.89 6.66
N SER A 74 12.03 1.22 6.03
CA SER A 74 12.18 1.17 4.58
C SER A 74 12.38 -0.26 4.13
N TYR A 75 11.49 -0.79 3.30
CA TYR A 75 11.54 -2.18 2.88
C TYR A 75 11.97 -2.24 1.42
N GLN A 76 13.13 -2.85 1.16
CA GLN A 76 13.58 -3.04 -0.22
C GLN A 76 12.90 -4.29 -0.80
N ILE A 77 12.03 -4.05 -1.77
CA ILE A 77 11.22 -5.09 -2.41
C ILE A 77 11.71 -5.26 -3.83
N TRP A 78 12.06 -6.47 -4.21
CA TRP A 78 12.44 -6.84 -5.57
C TRP A 78 11.20 -7.09 -6.44
N PRO A 79 11.34 -7.18 -7.77
CA PRO A 79 10.25 -7.58 -8.65
C PRO A 79 9.49 -8.80 -8.15
N VAL A 80 8.19 -8.63 -7.96
CA VAL A 80 7.29 -9.62 -7.38
C VAL A 80 5.90 -9.51 -7.99
N THR A 81 5.32 -10.67 -8.28
CA THR A 81 3.91 -10.79 -8.62
C THR A 81 3.10 -11.22 -7.40
N LEU A 82 2.22 -10.33 -6.94
CA LEU A 82 1.25 -10.56 -5.87
C LEU A 82 -0.06 -11.02 -6.50
N ALA A 83 -0.21 -12.34 -6.61
CA ALA A 83 -1.30 -12.98 -7.34
C ALA A 83 -2.51 -13.28 -6.46
N GLY A 84 -3.69 -13.15 -7.04
CA GLY A 84 -4.94 -13.69 -6.53
C GLY A 84 -5.29 -15.06 -7.16
N PRO A 85 -6.56 -15.50 -7.05
CA PRO A 85 -7.68 -14.79 -6.44
C PRO A 85 -7.56 -14.74 -4.90
N CYS A 86 -7.86 -13.58 -4.33
CA CYS A 86 -8.02 -13.40 -2.89
C CYS A 86 -9.51 -13.39 -2.57
N ARG A 87 -9.90 -13.85 -1.38
CA ARG A 87 -11.31 -14.07 -1.04
C ARG A 87 -12.07 -12.79 -0.73
N ASP A 88 -11.40 -11.89 -0.02
CA ASP A 88 -11.96 -10.65 0.52
C ASP A 88 -11.09 -9.44 0.12
N GLU A 89 -11.54 -8.24 0.49
CA GLU A 89 -10.80 -6.98 0.29
C GLU A 89 -9.43 -7.03 0.99
N ILE A 90 -8.40 -6.61 0.26
CA ILE A 90 -7.05 -6.43 0.80
C ILE A 90 -6.68 -4.96 0.69
N MET A 91 -6.23 -4.40 1.82
CA MET A 91 -5.65 -3.07 1.87
C MET A 91 -4.14 -3.17 2.13
N ILE A 92 -3.34 -2.54 1.30
CA ILE A 92 -1.94 -2.25 1.62
C ILE A 92 -1.89 -0.82 2.16
N PHE A 93 -1.56 -0.68 3.44
CA PHE A 93 -1.46 0.61 4.11
C PHE A 93 0.00 0.99 4.33
N VAL A 94 0.48 1.95 3.53
CA VAL A 94 1.87 2.37 3.50
C VAL A 94 2.09 3.57 4.42
N SER A 95 2.72 3.35 5.58
CA SER A 95 3.14 4.41 6.50
C SER A 95 4.64 4.69 6.45
N GLY A 96 5.46 3.69 6.09
CA GLY A 96 6.90 3.82 5.84
C GLY A 96 7.22 3.91 4.35
N ASN A 97 8.31 3.27 3.95
CA ASN A 97 8.77 3.28 2.56
C ASN A 97 8.82 1.86 1.98
N ILE A 98 8.33 1.69 0.76
CA ILE A 98 8.64 0.55 -0.11
C ILE A 98 9.59 1.08 -1.18
N ILE A 99 10.75 0.46 -1.34
CA ILE A 99 11.78 0.94 -2.27
C ILE A 99 12.23 -0.17 -3.22
N ALA A 100 12.42 0.17 -4.49
CA ALA A 100 12.91 -0.73 -5.51
C ALA A 100 14.45 -0.89 -5.44
N PRO A 101 15.02 -1.96 -6.03
CA PRO A 101 16.43 -2.00 -6.41
C PRO A 101 16.77 -0.93 -7.44
N ASP A 102 18.00 -0.41 -7.40
CA ASP A 102 18.46 0.72 -8.22
C ASP A 102 18.59 0.40 -9.71
N SER A 103 19.09 -0.79 -10.07
CA SER A 103 19.48 -1.08 -11.45
C SER A 103 18.40 -1.88 -12.20
N PRO A 104 18.06 -1.52 -13.45
CA PRO A 104 17.25 -2.38 -14.32
C PRO A 104 17.83 -3.78 -14.49
N GLU A 105 19.15 -3.93 -14.49
CA GLU A 105 19.85 -5.22 -14.61
C GLU A 105 19.53 -6.15 -13.42
N ASP A 106 19.26 -5.58 -12.24
CA ASP A 106 18.84 -6.33 -11.05
C ASP A 106 17.46 -6.97 -11.27
N TRP A 107 16.63 -6.38 -12.14
CA TRP A 107 15.27 -6.80 -12.42
C TRP A 107 15.15 -7.75 -13.60
N GLU A 108 16.09 -7.73 -14.55
CA GLU A 108 16.02 -8.38 -15.88
C GLU A 108 15.78 -9.90 -15.87
N ARG A 109 15.77 -10.55 -14.70
CA ARG A 109 15.49 -11.98 -14.54
C ARG A 109 14.14 -12.29 -13.89
N ARG A 110 13.36 -11.27 -13.55
CA ARG A 110 12.12 -11.38 -12.77
C ARG A 110 11.01 -10.57 -13.43
N ASP A 111 9.94 -11.25 -13.83
CA ASP A 111 8.62 -10.71 -14.19
C ASP A 111 8.51 -9.68 -15.35
N GLY A 112 9.52 -9.60 -16.23
CA GLY A 112 9.41 -8.85 -17.49
C GLY A 112 9.32 -7.34 -17.34
N GLY A 113 10.02 -6.78 -16.34
CA GLY A 113 10.07 -5.33 -16.08
C GLY A 113 8.92 -4.81 -15.20
N LYS A 114 8.21 -5.69 -14.48
CA LYS A 114 7.17 -5.32 -13.53
C LYS A 114 7.71 -5.41 -12.10
N TRP A 115 7.36 -4.44 -11.26
CA TRP A 115 7.83 -4.38 -9.88
C TRP A 115 6.87 -4.98 -8.85
N LEU A 116 5.83 -4.23 -8.51
CA LEU A 116 4.76 -4.63 -7.59
C LEU A 116 3.55 -5.01 -8.43
N HIS A 117 3.61 -6.19 -9.04
CA HIS A 117 2.60 -6.61 -10.01
C HIS A 117 1.45 -7.34 -9.32
N PHE A 118 0.31 -6.67 -9.20
CA PHE A 118 -0.92 -7.29 -8.72
C PHE A 118 -1.62 -8.01 -9.88
N PHE A 119 -1.83 -9.31 -9.75
CA PHE A 119 -2.38 -10.15 -10.83
C PHE A 119 -3.64 -10.90 -10.39
N GLN A 120 -4.75 -10.73 -11.11
CA GLN A 120 -6.04 -11.37 -10.83
C GLN A 120 -6.56 -11.13 -9.40
N VAL A 121 -6.35 -9.92 -8.88
CA VAL A 121 -6.82 -9.49 -7.56
C VAL A 121 -8.10 -8.67 -7.72
N GLN A 122 -9.07 -8.89 -6.84
CA GLN A 122 -10.30 -8.11 -6.74
C GLN A 122 -10.23 -7.28 -5.46
N ASP A 123 -10.83 -6.08 -5.47
CA ASP A 123 -10.97 -5.21 -4.29
C ASP A 123 -9.65 -4.96 -3.53
N LEU A 124 -8.61 -4.58 -4.27
CA LEU A 124 -7.33 -4.15 -3.72
C LEU A 124 -7.29 -2.63 -3.54
N THR A 125 -7.00 -2.19 -2.32
CA THR A 125 -6.73 -0.78 -2.01
C THR A 125 -5.26 -0.59 -1.63
N VAL A 126 -4.59 0.41 -2.21
CA VAL A 126 -3.29 0.90 -1.72
C VAL A 126 -3.49 2.31 -1.18
N SER A 127 -3.15 2.53 0.09
CA SER A 127 -3.39 3.80 0.78
C SER A 127 -2.27 4.08 1.79
N GLY A 128 -2.39 5.17 2.54
CA GLY A 128 -1.42 5.62 3.53
C GLY A 128 -0.70 6.92 3.12
N GLY A 129 0.17 7.39 4.01
CA GLY A 129 0.93 8.63 3.85
C GLY A 129 2.43 8.44 3.60
N GLY A 130 2.87 7.18 3.48
CA GLY A 130 4.26 6.81 3.21
C GLY A 130 4.65 6.91 1.74
N VAL A 131 5.74 6.23 1.37
CA VAL A 131 6.36 6.34 0.05
C VAL A 131 6.45 4.98 -0.64
N ILE A 132 6.18 4.97 -1.95
CA ILE A 132 6.55 3.88 -2.85
C ILE A 132 7.55 4.47 -3.85
N ASP A 133 8.83 4.15 -3.68
CA ASP A 133 9.93 4.66 -4.50
C ASP A 133 10.40 3.61 -5.50
N GLY A 134 10.04 3.81 -6.77
CA GLY A 134 10.41 2.91 -7.87
C GLY A 134 11.84 3.05 -8.38
N ARG A 135 12.65 3.96 -7.82
CA ARG A 135 14.06 4.19 -8.20
C ARG A 135 14.31 4.23 -9.72
N GLY A 136 13.47 4.97 -10.43
CA GLY A 136 13.38 4.95 -11.89
C GLY A 136 14.49 5.65 -12.67
N GLN A 137 15.49 6.26 -12.02
CA GLN A 137 16.49 7.10 -12.68
C GLN A 137 17.26 6.35 -13.78
N GLU A 138 17.79 5.17 -13.45
CA GLU A 138 18.55 4.35 -14.41
C GLU A 138 17.65 3.80 -15.53
N TRP A 139 16.38 3.46 -15.22
CA TRP A 139 15.39 3.05 -16.20
C TRP A 139 15.18 4.10 -17.30
N TRP A 140 14.98 5.36 -16.92
CA TRP A 140 14.77 6.44 -17.90
C TRP A 140 16.07 6.79 -18.64
N ALA A 141 17.22 6.72 -17.96
CA ALA A 141 18.52 6.96 -18.59
C ALA A 141 18.82 5.93 -19.70
N GLN A 142 18.42 4.67 -19.53
CA GLN A 142 18.56 3.64 -20.57
C GLN A 142 17.56 3.83 -21.72
N ALA A 143 16.30 4.16 -21.42
CA ALA A 143 15.28 4.41 -22.44
C ALA A 143 15.65 5.58 -23.37
N CYS A 144 16.28 6.63 -22.83
CA CYS A 144 16.73 7.79 -23.61
C CYS A 144 17.98 7.52 -24.48
N LYS A 145 18.67 6.38 -24.33
CA LYS A 145 19.80 5.98 -25.20
C LYS A 145 19.36 5.33 -26.53
N GLY A 146 18.06 5.41 -26.85
CA GLY A 146 17.47 4.87 -28.07
C GLY A 146 18.03 5.44 -29.38
N ARG A 147 18.93 4.64 -30.00
CA ARG A 147 19.20 4.50 -31.44
C ARG A 147 19.53 5.79 -32.21
N HIS A 148 20.82 6.12 -32.30
CA HIS A 148 21.36 6.60 -33.58
C HIS A 148 21.19 5.48 -34.61
N ARG A 149 19.98 5.36 -35.16
CA ARG A 149 19.79 4.68 -36.43
C ARG A 149 20.57 5.53 -37.43
N ASN A 150 21.68 4.99 -37.93
CA ASN A 150 22.44 5.56 -39.03
C ASN A 150 21.56 5.54 -40.29
N ASP A 151 20.54 6.38 -40.34
CA ASP A 151 19.84 6.70 -41.58
C ASP A 151 20.74 7.68 -42.31
N LYS A 152 21.75 7.11 -43.00
CA LYS A 152 22.48 7.83 -44.05
C LYS A 152 21.49 8.14 -45.17
N VAL A 153 21.12 9.41 -45.27
CA VAL A 153 20.55 10.01 -46.48
C VAL A 153 21.68 10.26 -47.47
#